data_AF-A0A7S2KLL4-F1
#
_entry.id   AF-A0A7S2KLL4-F1
#
_cell.length_a   1.000
_cell.length_b   1.000
_cell.length_c   1.000
_cell.angle_alpha   90.00
_cell.angle_beta   90.00
_cell.angle_gamma   90.00
#
_symmetry.space_group_name_H-M   'P 1'
#
loop_
_entity.id
_entity.type
_entity.pdbx_description
1 polymer ?
#
loop_
_entity_poly.entity_id
_entity_poly.type
_entity_poly.pdbx_seq_one_letter_code
_entity_poly.pdbx_strand_id
1 'polypeptide(L)'
;VYVCMCVCARARVKSVLFVRYVRYGSLRGNILGMEAVLPDGTILDNLSTLRKDNTGYDVKQLLIGSEGTLGIITKLAILTPRLATSTNVALLGLKSFEDVLLVLGRVRSSLVDILSAVEFLDRASMKLSLTYLDSVQKPLPQEWPFYMLVETSGSNAQHDREKLDAFLFAAMEEGSVADGVLAQDEKQKQNLWRLREGVAESLSKHGYTYKYDVSVPCKEMYTLVESMRE
;
A
#
# COMPACT_ATOMS: atom_id res chain seq x y z
N VAL A 1 -7.36 -15.04 10.00
CA VAL A 1 -6.70 -13.74 10.25
C VAL A 1 -5.28 -14.05 10.70
N TYR A 2 -4.33 -14.02 9.76
CA TYR A 2 -2.92 -14.23 10.07
C TYR A 2 -2.42 -12.99 10.82
N VAL A 3 -2.20 -13.16 12.13
CA VAL A 3 -1.44 -12.21 12.94
C VAL A 3 -0.01 -12.70 12.91
N CYS A 4 0.69 -12.43 11.82
CA CYS A 4 2.12 -12.66 11.79
C CYS A 4 2.82 -11.44 11.17
N MET A 5 3.74 -10.87 11.95
CA MET A 5 4.49 -9.62 11.73
C MET A 5 3.82 -8.27 12.07
N CYS A 6 2.82 -8.22 12.96
CA CYS A 6 2.43 -6.96 13.63
C CYS A 6 3.27 -6.64 14.89
N VAL A 7 4.28 -7.46 15.21
CA VAL A 7 5.16 -7.28 16.38
C VAL A 7 6.49 -6.64 15.94
N CYS A 8 6.43 -5.49 15.27
CA CYS A 8 7.52 -4.52 15.45
C CYS A 8 7.28 -3.89 16.83
N ALA A 9 7.90 -4.48 17.86
CA ALA A 9 7.85 -4.09 19.26
C ALA A 9 7.60 -2.57 19.44
N ARG A 10 6.40 -2.21 19.92
CA ARG A 10 6.03 -0.84 20.37
C ARG A 10 6.27 0.32 19.40
N ALA A 11 6.38 0.09 18.09
CA ALA A 11 6.29 1.20 17.13
C ALA A 11 4.81 1.51 16.86
N ARG A 12 4.40 2.79 16.91
CA ARG A 12 3.09 3.29 16.43
C ARG A 12 2.98 3.15 14.91
N VAL A 13 3.06 1.93 14.42
CA VAL A 13 3.19 1.56 13.01
C VAL A 13 2.07 0.55 12.75
N LYS A 14 0.82 1.00 12.98
CA LYS A 14 -0.34 0.32 12.44
C LYS A 14 -0.30 0.60 10.92
N SER A 15 -0.38 -0.46 10.10
CA SER A 15 -0.58 -0.41 8.63
C SER A 15 0.63 -0.21 7.70
N VAL A 16 1.88 -0.11 8.18
CA VAL A 16 2.99 0.45 7.35
C VAL A 16 3.58 -0.49 6.29
N LEU A 17 3.20 -1.76 6.22
CA LEU A 17 3.93 -2.72 5.38
C LEU A 17 3.37 -2.96 3.97
N PHE A 18 2.09 -2.74 3.71
CA PHE A 18 1.51 -3.09 2.41
C PHE A 18 1.43 -1.90 1.45
N VAL A 19 0.99 -0.75 1.95
CA VAL A 19 0.57 0.36 1.10
C VAL A 19 1.72 0.99 0.32
N ARG A 20 2.93 1.01 0.92
CA ARG A 20 4.13 1.59 0.30
C ARG A 20 5.13 0.54 -0.19
N TYR A 21 4.66 -0.70 -0.38
CA TYR A 21 5.50 -1.78 -0.91
C TYR A 21 6.05 -1.45 -2.29
N VAL A 22 5.28 -0.76 -3.14
CA VAL A 22 5.73 -0.34 -4.48
C VAL A 22 6.99 0.53 -4.43
N ARG A 23 7.15 1.35 -3.38
CA ARG A 23 8.28 2.27 -3.24
C ARG A 23 9.48 1.66 -2.54
N TYR A 24 9.24 0.97 -1.43
CA TYR A 24 10.31 0.50 -0.55
C TYR A 24 10.60 -1.00 -0.70
N GLY A 25 9.76 -1.74 -1.41
CA GLY A 25 9.90 -3.17 -1.63
C GLY A 25 9.65 -4.00 -0.38
N SER A 26 10.09 -5.25 -0.44
CA SER A 26 9.88 -6.24 0.62
C SER A 26 10.75 -5.98 1.86
N LEU A 27 10.26 -6.42 3.03
CA LEU A 27 11.09 -6.55 4.23
C LEU A 27 12.34 -7.40 4.01
N ARG A 28 12.28 -8.39 3.11
CA ARG A 28 13.43 -9.23 2.75
C ARG A 28 14.64 -8.41 2.29
N GLY A 29 14.40 -7.28 1.61
CA GLY A 29 15.45 -6.36 1.17
C GLY A 29 15.78 -5.25 2.16
N ASN A 30 14.84 -4.90 3.05
CA ASN A 30 15.03 -3.79 4.00
C ASN A 30 15.60 -4.23 5.36
N ILE A 31 15.46 -5.50 5.73
CA ILE A 31 16.10 -6.05 6.94
C ILE A 31 17.59 -6.28 6.63
N LEU A 32 18.47 -5.59 7.35
CA LEU A 32 19.92 -5.69 7.21
C LEU A 32 20.47 -6.88 8.00
N GLY A 33 19.95 -7.07 9.21
CA GLY A 33 20.38 -8.12 10.13
C GLY A 33 19.32 -8.44 11.17
N MET A 34 19.46 -9.59 11.82
CA MET A 34 18.53 -10.03 12.87
C MET A 34 19.19 -10.94 13.90
N GLU A 35 18.64 -10.91 15.10
CA GLU A 35 18.92 -11.89 16.16
C GLU A 35 17.66 -12.73 16.38
N ALA A 36 17.83 -14.04 16.50
CA ALA A 36 16.75 -14.95 16.80
C ALA A 36 17.18 -16.06 17.79
N VAL A 37 16.22 -16.51 18.60
CA VAL A 37 16.38 -17.66 19.49
C VAL A 37 15.74 -18.87 18.83
N LEU A 38 16.52 -19.92 18.60
CA LEU A 38 16.09 -21.19 18.01
C LEU A 38 15.34 -22.05 19.05
N PRO A 39 14.62 -23.12 18.62
CA PRO A 39 13.84 -23.97 19.53
C PRO A 39 14.65 -24.67 20.63
N ASP A 40 15.94 -24.90 20.40
CA ASP A 40 16.88 -25.49 21.36
C ASP A 40 17.47 -24.45 22.34
N GLY A 41 17.09 -23.18 22.21
CA GLY A 41 17.62 -22.06 22.99
C GLY A 41 18.90 -21.45 22.42
N THR A 42 19.44 -21.98 21.32
CA THR A 42 20.61 -21.40 20.65
C THR A 42 20.28 -20.00 20.12
N ILE A 43 21.14 -19.03 20.42
CA ILE A 43 21.02 -17.68 19.89
C ILE A 43 21.73 -17.62 18.54
N LEU A 44 20.95 -17.42 17.48
CA LEU A 44 21.46 -17.06 16.17
C LEU A 44 21.68 -15.55 16.14
N ASP A 45 22.94 -15.14 16.27
CA ASP A 45 23.34 -13.74 16.11
C ASP A 45 23.83 -13.49 14.67
N ASN A 46 22.98 -12.85 13.87
CA ASN A 46 23.31 -12.31 12.56
C ASN A 46 22.89 -10.83 12.49
N LEU A 47 23.17 -10.08 13.56
CA LEU A 47 22.81 -8.67 13.65
C LEU A 47 23.86 -7.80 12.95
N SER A 48 23.71 -7.66 11.63
CA SER A 48 24.51 -6.74 10.81
C SER A 48 23.76 -5.43 10.53
N THR A 49 24.51 -4.32 10.49
CA THR A 49 24.03 -3.00 10.03
C THR A 49 24.60 -2.63 8.66
N LEU A 50 25.34 -3.54 8.04
CA LEU A 50 25.95 -3.32 6.73
C LEU A 50 24.87 -3.37 5.65
N ARG A 51 24.94 -2.42 4.70
CA ARG A 51 24.04 -2.40 3.55
C ARG A 51 24.33 -3.51 2.54
N LYS A 52 25.59 -3.96 2.49
CA LYS A 52 26.05 -5.06 1.65
C LYS A 52 26.95 -5.92 2.49
N ASP A 53 26.53 -7.17 2.67
CA ASP A 53 27.29 -8.19 3.37
C ASP A 53 27.12 -9.50 2.61
N ASN A 54 28.24 -10.02 2.11
CA ASN A 54 28.28 -11.22 1.26
C ASN A 54 29.09 -12.34 1.93
N THR A 55 29.30 -12.29 3.25
CA THR A 55 30.06 -13.32 3.95
C THR A 55 29.16 -14.52 4.30
N GLY A 56 29.11 -15.49 3.39
CA GLY A 56 28.37 -16.73 3.59
C GLY A 56 26.89 -16.65 3.23
N TYR A 57 26.08 -17.52 3.84
CA TYR A 57 24.65 -17.61 3.54
C TYR A 57 23.83 -16.54 4.23
N ASP A 58 22.80 -16.06 3.56
CA ASP A 58 21.87 -15.10 4.12
C ASP A 58 20.79 -15.78 5.00
N VAL A 59 21.22 -16.33 6.13
CA VAL A 59 20.37 -17.14 7.05
C VAL A 59 19.14 -16.36 7.52
N LYS A 60 19.23 -15.02 7.60
CA LYS A 60 18.09 -14.17 7.99
C LYS A 60 16.88 -14.34 7.07
N GLN A 61 17.10 -14.67 5.78
CA GLN A 61 16.01 -14.87 4.82
C GLN A 61 15.14 -16.09 5.15
N LEU A 62 15.69 -17.11 5.82
CA LEU A 62 14.92 -18.28 6.25
C LEU A 62 13.92 -17.91 7.34
N LEU A 63 14.32 -17.00 8.24
CA LEU A 63 13.48 -16.54 9.34
C LEU A 63 12.41 -15.52 8.89
N ILE A 64 12.70 -14.70 7.88
CA ILE A 64 11.72 -13.75 7.32
C ILE A 64 10.60 -14.53 6.63
N GLY A 65 9.37 -14.42 7.16
CA GLY A 65 8.21 -15.16 6.68
C GLY A 65 8.09 -16.58 7.23
N SER A 66 8.93 -16.99 8.20
CA SER A 66 8.81 -18.29 8.87
C SER A 66 7.63 -18.38 9.85
N GLU A 67 6.97 -17.26 10.11
CA GLU A 67 5.88 -17.15 11.07
C GLU A 67 6.19 -17.64 12.49
N GLY A 68 7.46 -17.61 12.89
CA GLY A 68 7.91 -18.05 14.21
C GLY A 68 8.11 -19.56 14.34
N THR A 69 7.90 -20.32 13.26
CA THR A 69 8.10 -21.79 13.25
C THR A 69 9.56 -22.20 13.34
N LEU A 70 10.49 -21.33 12.92
CA LEU A 70 11.92 -21.60 12.89
C LEU A 70 12.68 -20.95 14.06
N GLY A 71 12.02 -20.13 14.88
CA GLY A 71 12.64 -19.41 15.99
C GLY A 71 11.94 -18.10 16.30
N ILE A 72 12.31 -17.48 17.41
CA ILE A 72 11.75 -16.22 17.90
C ILE A 72 12.74 -15.10 17.61
N ILE A 73 12.34 -14.13 16.79
CA ILE A 73 13.16 -12.95 16.48
C ILE A 73 13.15 -12.01 17.69
N THR A 74 14.34 -11.66 18.19
CA THR A 74 14.54 -10.79 19.37
C THR A 74 15.05 -9.39 19.01
N LYS A 75 15.86 -9.27 17.96
CA LYS A 75 16.37 -7.98 17.46
C LYS A 75 16.33 -7.91 15.94
N LEU A 76 16.17 -6.70 15.42
CA LEU A 76 16.17 -6.40 13.99
C LEU A 76 16.96 -5.12 13.71
N ALA A 77 17.81 -5.17 12.69
CA ALA A 77 18.37 -3.98 12.05
C ALA A 77 17.61 -3.76 10.73
N ILE A 78 16.92 -2.63 10.60
CA ILE A 78 16.10 -2.29 9.43
C ILE A 78 16.60 -1.00 8.78
N LEU A 79 16.66 -1.00 7.45
CA LEU A 79 16.93 0.19 6.66
C LEU A 79 15.70 1.11 6.68
N THR A 80 15.87 2.31 7.21
CA THR A 80 14.81 3.34 7.23
C THR A 80 15.03 4.33 6.08
N PRO A 81 14.03 4.50 5.18
CA PRO A 81 14.13 5.51 4.14
C PRO A 81 14.11 6.91 4.76
N ARG A 82 14.70 7.88 4.05
CA ARG A 82 14.61 9.29 4.45
C ARG A 82 13.15 9.74 4.38
N LEU A 83 12.74 10.58 5.33
CA LEU A 83 11.43 11.21 5.29
C LEU A 83 11.33 12.08 4.03
N ALA A 84 10.28 11.86 3.23
CA ALA A 84 10.01 12.69 2.07
C ALA A 84 9.62 14.11 2.50
N THR A 85 10.08 15.11 1.75
CA THR A 85 9.77 16.52 2.02
C THR A 85 8.47 16.96 1.35
N SER A 86 8.02 16.21 0.34
CA SER A 86 6.81 16.44 -0.43
C SER A 86 5.99 15.16 -0.49
N THR A 87 4.69 15.27 -0.22
CA THR A 87 3.72 14.19 -0.38
C THR A 87 2.47 14.73 -1.05
N ASN A 88 1.95 14.02 -2.05
CA ASN A 88 0.68 14.35 -2.71
C ASN A 88 -0.19 13.10 -2.75
N VAL A 89 -1.50 13.27 -2.60
CA VAL A 89 -2.47 12.18 -2.68
C VAL A 89 -3.60 12.61 -3.61
N ALA A 90 -3.82 11.83 -4.66
CA ALA A 90 -4.92 11.99 -5.59
C ALA A 90 -5.87 10.79 -5.48
N LEU A 91 -7.17 11.04 -5.60
CA LEU A 91 -8.18 10.01 -5.80
C LEU A 91 -8.87 10.23 -7.14
N LEU A 92 -8.89 9.19 -7.97
CA LEU A 92 -9.37 9.21 -9.35
C LEU A 92 -10.61 8.33 -9.45
N GLY A 93 -11.66 8.81 -10.11
CA GLY A 93 -12.85 8.06 -10.49
C GLY A 93 -12.71 7.49 -11.90
N LEU A 94 -12.98 6.19 -12.06
CA LEU A 94 -12.85 5.48 -13.33
C LEU A 94 -14.13 4.73 -13.70
N LYS A 95 -14.39 4.57 -15.00
CA LYS A 95 -15.64 4.00 -15.54
C LYS A 95 -15.59 2.47 -15.66
N SER A 96 -14.41 1.91 -15.91
CA SER A 96 -14.22 0.49 -16.17
C SER A 96 -12.95 -0.06 -15.49
N PHE A 97 -12.82 -1.38 -15.40
CA PHE A 97 -11.60 -2.00 -14.87
C PHE A 97 -10.46 -1.94 -15.90
N GLU A 98 -10.80 -1.89 -17.19
CA GLU A 98 -9.86 -1.63 -18.28
C GLU A 98 -9.19 -0.25 -18.09
N ASP A 99 -9.97 0.78 -17.74
CA ASP A 99 -9.44 2.11 -17.42
C ASP A 99 -8.48 2.06 -16.23
N VAL A 100 -8.79 1.25 -15.20
CA VAL A 100 -7.91 1.05 -14.03
C VAL A 100 -6.55 0.50 -14.48
N LEU A 101 -6.52 -0.48 -15.37
CA LEU A 101 -5.28 -1.05 -15.89
C LEU A 101 -4.49 -0.05 -16.75
N LEU A 102 -5.18 0.71 -17.60
CA LEU A 102 -4.57 1.77 -18.42
C LEU A 102 -3.93 2.85 -17.55
N VAL A 103 -4.68 3.36 -16.57
CA VAL A 103 -4.19 4.38 -15.63
C VAL A 103 -3.05 3.83 -14.77
N LEU A 104 -3.12 2.59 -14.30
CA LEU A 104 -2.03 1.95 -13.56
C LEU A 104 -0.73 1.89 -14.39
N GLY A 105 -0.84 1.54 -15.68
CA GLY A 105 0.30 1.56 -16.60
C GLY A 105 0.92 2.95 -16.71
N ARG A 106 0.10 3.99 -16.85
CA ARG A 106 0.54 5.38 -16.94
C ARG A 106 1.16 5.92 -15.66
N VAL A 107 0.58 5.59 -14.51
CA VAL A 107 1.15 5.94 -13.20
C VAL A 107 2.57 5.37 -13.09
N ARG A 108 2.75 4.10 -13.50
CA ARG A 108 4.07 3.44 -13.48
C ARG A 108 5.06 4.03 -14.46
N SER A 109 4.64 4.55 -15.63
CA SER A 109 5.55 5.16 -16.59
C SER A 109 5.87 6.63 -16.27
N SER A 110 4.88 7.40 -15.81
CA SER A 110 4.99 8.86 -15.69
C SER A 110 5.44 9.31 -14.30
N LEU A 111 5.14 8.54 -13.24
CA LEU A 111 5.40 8.92 -11.85
C LEU A 111 6.45 8.03 -11.16
N VAL A 112 7.16 7.17 -11.91
CA VAL A 112 8.06 6.12 -11.37
C VAL A 112 8.99 6.59 -10.24
N ASP A 113 9.61 7.76 -10.40
CA ASP A 113 10.62 8.28 -9.46
C ASP A 113 10.04 8.74 -8.12
N ILE A 114 8.76 9.08 -8.10
CA ILE A 114 8.07 9.71 -6.96
C ILE A 114 6.90 8.89 -6.47
N LEU A 115 6.54 7.80 -7.16
CA LEU A 115 5.42 6.96 -6.81
C LEU A 115 5.64 6.27 -5.47
N SER A 116 4.71 6.47 -4.54
CA SER A 116 4.75 5.90 -3.20
C SER A 116 3.72 4.80 -2.98
N ALA A 117 2.49 5.02 -3.44
CA ALA A 117 1.42 4.05 -3.34
C ALA A 117 0.47 4.17 -4.54
N VAL A 118 -0.06 3.01 -4.96
CA VAL A 118 -1.19 2.93 -5.89
C VAL A 118 -2.16 1.90 -5.34
N GLU A 119 -3.33 2.37 -4.98
CA GLU A 119 -4.38 1.57 -4.38
C GLU A 119 -5.65 1.67 -5.22
N PHE A 120 -6.46 0.64 -5.16
CA PHE A 120 -7.69 0.53 -5.93
C PHE A 120 -8.87 0.20 -5.00
N LEU A 121 -10.05 0.72 -5.30
CA LEU A 121 -11.30 0.40 -4.63
C LEU A 121 -12.43 0.29 -5.66
N ASP A 122 -13.35 -0.65 -5.47
CA ASP A 122 -14.60 -0.68 -6.21
C ASP A 122 -15.69 0.18 -5.53
N ARG A 123 -16.79 0.39 -6.25
CA ARG A 123 -17.95 1.15 -5.76
C ARG A 123 -18.50 0.60 -4.45
N ALA A 124 -18.59 -0.73 -4.32
CA ALA A 124 -19.13 -1.37 -3.14
C ALA A 124 -18.27 -1.06 -1.90
N SER A 125 -16.94 -1.17 -2.03
CA SER A 125 -15.99 -0.84 -0.97
C SER A 125 -16.07 0.63 -0.58
N MET A 126 -16.12 1.55 -1.56
CA MET A 126 -16.26 2.98 -1.31
C MET A 126 -17.56 3.30 -0.54
N LYS A 127 -18.67 2.69 -0.94
CA LYS A 127 -19.98 2.86 -0.28
C LYS A 127 -19.95 2.38 1.17
N LEU A 128 -19.33 1.23 1.44
CA LEU A 128 -19.17 0.72 2.80
C LEU A 128 -18.30 1.64 3.65
N SER A 129 -17.19 2.15 3.10
CA SER A 129 -16.36 3.15 3.78
C SER A 129 -17.15 4.40 4.14
N LEU A 130 -17.92 4.96 3.22
CA LEU A 130 -18.74 6.15 3.47
C LEU A 130 -19.90 5.90 4.46
N THR A 131 -20.39 4.66 4.57
CA THR A 131 -21.52 4.31 5.44
C THR A 131 -21.10 4.04 6.88
N TYR A 132 -19.97 3.35 7.09
CA TYR A 132 -19.60 2.81 8.40
C TYR A 132 -18.40 3.51 9.08
N LEU A 133 -17.69 4.36 8.34
CA LEU A 133 -16.60 5.15 8.92
C LEU A 133 -17.14 6.48 9.41
N ASP A 134 -16.81 6.82 10.64
CA ASP A 134 -17.10 8.13 11.19
C ASP A 134 -16.15 9.18 10.60
N SER A 135 -16.65 10.41 10.45
CA SER A 135 -15.83 11.57 10.08
C SER A 135 -15.09 11.49 8.73
N VAL A 136 -15.56 10.64 7.81
CA VAL A 136 -15.10 10.65 6.41
C VAL A 136 -16.00 11.52 5.55
N GLN A 137 -15.39 12.25 4.62
CA GLN A 137 -16.10 13.08 3.65
C GLN A 137 -16.07 12.42 2.28
N LYS A 138 -17.20 12.53 1.56
CA LYS A 138 -17.30 12.07 0.17
C LYS A 138 -16.28 12.84 -0.68
N PRO A 139 -15.36 12.16 -1.37
CA PRO A 139 -14.23 12.82 -2.03
C PRO A 139 -14.58 13.40 -3.41
N LEU A 140 -15.55 12.80 -4.11
CA LEU A 140 -16.00 13.20 -5.43
C LEU A 140 -17.53 13.40 -5.43
N PRO A 141 -18.07 14.36 -6.20
CA PRO A 141 -19.51 14.61 -6.25
C PRO A 141 -20.27 13.41 -6.84
N GLN A 142 -19.75 12.85 -7.94
CA GLN A 142 -20.33 11.71 -8.64
C GLN A 142 -19.83 10.37 -8.06
N GLU A 143 -20.63 9.32 -8.24
CA GLU A 143 -20.24 7.95 -7.90
C GLU A 143 -19.68 7.22 -9.12
N TRP A 144 -18.52 6.60 -8.94
CA TRP A 144 -17.82 5.88 -10.00
C TRP A 144 -17.82 4.38 -9.72
N PRO A 145 -17.86 3.51 -10.75
CA PRO A 145 -17.66 2.07 -10.57
C PRO A 145 -16.35 1.72 -9.85
N PHE A 146 -15.31 2.50 -10.13
CA PHE A 146 -13.96 2.27 -9.64
C PHE A 146 -13.29 3.55 -9.17
N TYR A 147 -12.41 3.40 -8.19
CA TYR A 147 -11.60 4.45 -7.64
C TYR A 147 -10.14 4.00 -7.57
N MET A 148 -9.22 4.91 -7.91
CA MET A 148 -7.78 4.70 -7.74
C MET A 148 -7.21 5.80 -6.85
N LEU A 149 -6.50 5.41 -5.80
CA LEU A 149 -5.74 6.32 -4.94
C LEU A 149 -4.28 6.25 -5.34
N VAL A 150 -3.71 7.40 -5.68
CA VAL A 150 -2.29 7.54 -6.06
C VAL A 150 -1.61 8.46 -5.05
N GLU A 151 -0.57 7.96 -4.40
CA GLU A 151 0.30 8.77 -3.54
C GLU A 151 1.68 8.91 -4.19
N THR A 152 2.18 10.14 -4.24
CA THR A 152 3.57 10.43 -4.60
C THR A 152 4.32 10.98 -3.40
N SER A 153 5.55 10.56 -3.18
CA SER A 153 6.48 11.17 -2.22
C SER A 153 7.82 11.47 -2.87
N GLY A 154 8.28 12.70 -2.72
CA GLY A 154 9.52 13.16 -3.34
C GLY A 154 10.26 14.19 -2.48
N SER A 155 11.29 14.77 -3.09
CA SER A 155 12.20 15.71 -2.44
C SER A 155 11.98 17.17 -2.85
N ASN A 156 11.20 17.43 -3.90
CA ASN A 156 10.94 18.77 -4.41
C ASN A 156 9.44 18.93 -4.72
N ALA A 157 8.74 19.67 -3.86
CA ALA A 157 7.29 19.82 -3.96
C ALA A 157 6.81 20.40 -5.30
N GLN A 158 7.57 21.31 -5.90
CA GLN A 158 7.20 21.90 -7.19
C GLN A 158 7.30 20.88 -8.32
N HIS A 159 8.44 20.21 -8.46
CA HIS A 159 8.61 19.20 -9.52
C HIS A 159 7.66 18.01 -9.35
N ASP A 160 7.43 17.57 -8.11
CA ASP A 160 6.52 16.47 -7.82
C ASP A 160 5.08 16.85 -8.21
N ARG A 161 4.70 18.10 -7.94
CA ARG A 161 3.38 18.63 -8.28
C ARG A 161 3.20 18.77 -9.79
N GLU A 162 4.18 19.34 -10.49
CA GLU A 162 4.15 19.47 -11.95
C GLU A 162 4.03 18.11 -12.66
N LYS A 163 4.78 17.10 -12.19
CA LYS A 163 4.68 15.71 -12.70
C LYS A 163 3.28 15.12 -12.47
N LEU A 164 2.73 15.30 -11.28
CA LEU A 164 1.41 14.79 -10.94
C LEU A 164 0.31 15.48 -11.76
N ASP A 165 0.35 16.81 -11.86
CA ASP A 165 -0.63 17.59 -12.63
C ASP A 165 -0.57 17.24 -14.13
N ALA A 166 0.64 17.08 -14.70
CA ALA A 166 0.81 16.64 -16.09
C ALA A 166 0.22 15.23 -16.34
N PHE A 167 0.43 14.31 -15.40
CA PHE A 167 -0.17 12.97 -15.45
C PHE A 167 -1.71 13.05 -15.40
N LEU A 168 -2.27 13.81 -14.46
CA LEU A 168 -3.72 13.95 -14.30
C LEU A 168 -4.35 14.57 -15.54
N PHE A 169 -3.74 15.62 -16.09
CA PHE A 169 -4.20 16.29 -17.29
C PHE A 169 -4.28 15.31 -18.48
N ALA A 170 -3.21 14.58 -18.77
CA ALA A 170 -3.19 13.60 -19.85
C ALA A 170 -4.23 12.48 -19.63
N ALA A 171 -4.31 11.94 -18.41
CA ALA A 171 -5.24 10.87 -18.09
C ALA A 171 -6.72 11.27 -18.23
N MET A 172 -7.04 12.54 -17.95
CA MET A 172 -8.37 13.12 -18.16
C MET A 172 -8.64 13.44 -19.63
N GLU A 173 -7.68 14.01 -20.37
CA GLU A 173 -7.81 14.34 -21.79
C GLU A 173 -8.08 13.09 -22.64
N GLU A 174 -7.40 11.99 -22.33
CA GLU A 174 -7.58 10.70 -23.01
C GLU A 174 -8.85 9.95 -22.55
N GLY A 175 -9.58 10.48 -21.57
CA GLY A 175 -10.86 9.95 -21.09
C GLY A 175 -10.76 8.73 -20.17
N SER A 176 -9.54 8.30 -19.82
CA SER A 176 -9.28 7.15 -18.92
C SER A 176 -9.59 7.46 -17.45
N VAL A 177 -9.50 8.74 -17.05
CA VAL A 177 -9.95 9.24 -15.74
C VAL A 177 -11.16 10.12 -15.97
N ALA A 178 -12.26 9.79 -15.29
CA ALA A 178 -13.52 10.51 -15.49
C ALA A 178 -13.66 11.73 -14.58
N ASP A 179 -13.13 11.64 -13.36
CA ASP A 179 -13.08 12.71 -12.37
C ASP A 179 -11.92 12.46 -11.42
N GLY A 180 -11.43 13.48 -10.73
CA GLY A 180 -10.31 13.35 -9.82
C GLY A 180 -10.20 14.49 -8.83
N VAL A 181 -9.80 14.16 -7.61
CA VAL A 181 -9.51 15.14 -6.56
C VAL A 181 -8.07 14.97 -6.10
N LEU A 182 -7.36 16.09 -6.04
CA LEU A 182 -6.02 16.17 -5.47
C LEU A 182 -6.10 16.88 -4.12
N ALA A 183 -5.64 16.21 -3.06
CA ALA A 183 -5.66 16.74 -1.71
C ALA A 183 -4.84 18.04 -1.62
N GLN A 184 -5.45 19.08 -1.05
CA GLN A 184 -4.85 20.41 -0.87
C GLN A 184 -4.14 20.56 0.48
N ASP A 185 -4.53 19.77 1.47
CA ASP A 185 -3.98 19.82 2.82
C ASP A 185 -3.87 18.42 3.44
N GLU A 186 -3.23 18.35 4.60
CA GLU A 186 -2.99 17.09 5.31
C GLU A 186 -4.29 16.42 5.78
N LYS A 187 -5.32 17.20 6.12
CA LYS A 187 -6.62 16.66 6.54
C LYS A 187 -7.32 15.96 5.37
N GLN A 188 -7.25 16.54 4.18
CA GLN A 188 -7.76 15.91 2.96
C GLN A 188 -6.97 14.65 2.61
N LYS A 189 -5.64 14.66 2.70
CA LYS A 189 -4.82 13.45 2.50
C LYS A 189 -5.24 12.33 3.44
N GLN A 190 -5.40 12.64 4.73
CA GLN A 190 -5.85 11.69 5.75
C GLN A 190 -7.27 11.19 5.46
N ASN A 191 -8.18 12.05 5.00
CA ASN A 191 -9.54 11.64 4.60
C ASN A 191 -9.50 10.64 3.44
N LEU A 192 -8.72 10.91 2.39
CA LEU A 192 -8.59 10.01 1.23
C LEU A 192 -8.00 8.66 1.65
N TRP A 193 -6.94 8.67 2.46
CA TRP A 193 -6.36 7.45 3.01
C TRP A 193 -7.32 6.69 3.91
N ARG A 194 -8.08 7.39 4.75
CA ARG A 194 -9.05 6.79 5.67
C ARG A 194 -10.14 6.03 4.93
N LEU A 195 -10.59 6.53 3.78
CA LEU A 195 -11.56 5.82 2.92
C LEU A 195 -11.03 4.47 2.44
N ARG A 196 -9.73 4.40 2.11
CA ARG A 196 -9.06 3.17 1.65
C ARG A 196 -8.67 2.22 2.78
N GLU A 197 -8.04 2.72 3.82
CA GLU A 197 -7.59 1.90 4.96
C GLU A 197 -8.79 1.40 5.79
N GLY A 198 -9.88 2.16 5.81
CA GLY A 198 -11.08 1.83 6.56
C GLY A 198 -11.95 0.74 5.93
N VAL A 199 -11.70 0.29 4.70
CA VAL A 199 -12.55 -0.72 4.04
C VAL A 199 -12.69 -2.00 4.88
N ALA A 200 -11.59 -2.50 5.46
CA ALA A 200 -11.62 -3.71 6.28
C ALA A 200 -12.40 -3.53 7.58
N GLU A 201 -12.37 -2.33 8.16
CA GLU A 201 -13.17 -1.95 9.33
C GLU A 201 -14.65 -1.88 8.95
N SER A 202 -14.98 -1.21 7.84
CA SER A 202 -16.35 -1.08 7.34
C SER A 202 -16.97 -2.43 7.01
N LEU A 203 -16.23 -3.34 6.38
CA LEU A 203 -16.70 -4.71 6.14
C LEU A 203 -17.04 -5.43 7.45
N SER A 204 -16.17 -5.29 8.46
CA SER A 204 -16.38 -5.93 9.76
C SER A 204 -17.59 -5.34 10.52
N LYS A 205 -17.93 -4.07 10.29
CA LYS A 205 -19.15 -3.42 10.80
C LYS A 205 -20.41 -3.77 10.00
N HIS A 206 -20.26 -4.05 8.70
CA HIS A 206 -21.38 -4.37 7.82
C HIS A 206 -22.03 -5.71 8.17
N GLY A 207 -21.23 -6.72 8.53
CA GLY A 207 -21.72 -8.02 8.93
C GLY A 207 -20.65 -9.11 8.87
N TYR A 208 -21.11 -10.37 8.84
CA TYR A 208 -20.21 -11.51 8.68
C TYR A 208 -19.49 -11.44 7.34
N THR A 209 -18.16 -11.46 7.35
CA THR A 209 -17.33 -11.25 6.17
C THR A 209 -16.36 -12.41 5.98
N TYR A 210 -16.41 -13.06 4.82
CA TYR A 210 -15.36 -13.97 4.37
C TYR A 210 -14.22 -13.13 3.76
N LYS A 211 -12.99 -13.30 4.30
CA LYS A 211 -11.82 -12.52 3.89
C LYS A 211 -10.83 -13.42 3.17
N TYR A 212 -10.52 -13.06 1.93
CA TYR A 212 -9.53 -13.72 1.09
C TYR A 212 -8.45 -12.72 0.73
N ASP A 213 -7.19 -13.13 0.83
CA ASP A 213 -6.02 -12.36 0.40
C ASP A 213 -5.30 -13.20 -0.66
N VAL A 214 -5.36 -12.75 -1.92
CA VAL A 214 -4.96 -13.52 -3.09
C VAL A 214 -4.09 -12.69 -4.01
N SER A 215 -3.11 -13.33 -4.62
CA SER A 215 -2.28 -12.74 -5.67
C SER A 215 -2.64 -13.37 -7.01
N VAL A 216 -3.07 -12.56 -7.97
CA VAL A 216 -3.46 -12.96 -9.33
C VAL A 216 -2.87 -11.99 -10.35
N PRO A 217 -2.73 -12.37 -11.64
CA PRO A 217 -2.33 -11.44 -12.68
C PRO A 217 -3.22 -10.18 -12.67
N CYS A 218 -2.64 -8.98 -12.74
CA CYS A 218 -3.42 -7.74 -12.60
C CYS A 218 -4.61 -7.66 -13.56
N LYS A 219 -4.48 -8.22 -14.76
CA LYS A 219 -5.55 -8.23 -15.78
C LYS A 219 -6.77 -9.04 -15.37
N GLU A 220 -6.59 -10.05 -14.53
CA GLU A 220 -7.64 -10.99 -14.09
C GLU A 220 -8.18 -10.66 -12.69
N MET A 221 -7.60 -9.64 -12.04
CA MET A 221 -7.87 -9.32 -10.64
C MET A 221 -9.36 -9.08 -10.36
N TYR A 222 -10.05 -8.36 -11.23
CA TYR A 222 -11.47 -8.05 -11.02
C TYR A 222 -12.41 -9.11 -11.63
N THR A 223 -11.93 -9.94 -12.55
CA THR A 223 -12.68 -11.11 -13.04
C THR A 223 -13.05 -12.04 -11.90
N LEU A 224 -12.14 -12.26 -10.95
CA LEU A 224 -12.43 -13.01 -9.73
C LEU A 224 -13.60 -12.43 -8.94
N VAL A 225 -13.71 -11.11 -8.84
CA VAL A 225 -14.79 -10.44 -8.12
C VAL A 225 -16.12 -10.63 -8.84
N GLU A 226 -16.14 -10.51 -10.17
CA GLU A 226 -17.37 -10.73 -10.95
C GLU A 226 -17.84 -12.19 -10.87
N SER A 227 -16.93 -13.16 -11.00
CA SER A 227 -17.28 -14.58 -10.85
C SER A 227 -17.78 -14.97 -9.47
N MET A 228 -17.43 -14.22 -8.41
CA MET A 228 -17.95 -14.44 -7.06
C MET A 228 -19.31 -13.76 -6.80
N ARG A 229 -19.78 -12.91 -7.73
CA ARG A 229 -21.11 -12.27 -7.65
C ARG A 229 -22.19 -13.10 -8.34
N GLU A 230 -21.80 -13.93 -9.30
CA GLU A 230 -22.66 -14.92 -9.97
C GLU A 230 -23.04 -16.06 -9.01
#